data_AF-A0A848LEY8-F1
#
_entry.id   AF-A0A848LEY8-F1
#
_cell.length_a   1.000
_cell.length_b   1.000
_cell.length_c   1.000
_cell.angle_alpha   90.00
_cell.angle_beta   90.00
_cell.angle_gamma   90.00
#
_symmetry.space_group_name_H-M   'P 1'
#
loop_
_entity.id
_entity.type
_entity.pdbx_description
1 polymer ?
#
loop_
_entity_poly.entity_id
_entity_poly.type
_entity_poly.pdbx_seq_one_letter_code
_entity_poly.pdbx_strand_id
1 'polypeptide(L)'
;MRVEIGLDVLRDKGAWHLLDRLVDCFLEERHAWHFEDEEVLLSSPWLTEEPESRTTHRNVEALQKYLTAIDREPPSHRRHRLFLVITRDPSVSGGIPPETARYVLEEKAYVIVENSGSDGAFLKAMMRAFGRDELAKALKRQWWEIDHAGGKGEIKRRLIELFQKGIPKDRILVFADSDRMFPGHRSETVELLEEISRDHQVGVIVLHKREIENYLPVSALQAARQKNTYRAFLALSVEQRDHYDMKSGFIRDKESERPIIPKEQEALFESLRKRGRHVIEALCGGFGEHAWRLFELKTHLPDENAMRLTCTTNPGEIEAILDRIEGLL
;
A
#
# COMPACT_ATOMS: atom_id res chain seq x y z
N MET A 1 2.10 5.47 13.54
CA MET A 1 0.97 6.11 14.22
C MET A 1 1.53 7.24 15.04
N ARG A 2 0.74 8.26 15.30
CA ARG A 2 1.04 9.25 16.34
C ARG A 2 0.42 8.74 17.63
N VAL A 3 1.23 8.61 18.67
CA VAL A 3 0.82 7.98 19.92
C VAL A 3 1.00 8.95 21.05
N GLU A 4 -0.09 9.25 21.74
CA GLU A 4 -0.09 10.01 23.00
C GLU A 4 -0.29 9.04 24.17
N ILE A 5 0.40 9.28 25.28
CA ILE A 5 0.22 8.50 26.51
C ILE A 5 -0.47 9.40 27.52
N GLY A 6 -1.67 9.00 27.95
CA GLY A 6 -2.48 9.72 28.91
C GLY A 6 -1.85 9.79 30.30
N LEU A 7 -2.10 10.89 31.00
CA LEU A 7 -1.63 11.11 32.38
C LEU A 7 -2.07 10.02 33.36
N ASP A 8 -3.26 9.46 33.15
CA ASP A 8 -3.78 8.36 33.96
C ASP A 8 -2.90 7.12 33.86
N VAL A 9 -2.34 6.85 32.68
CA VAL A 9 -1.44 5.72 32.42
C VAL A 9 -0.04 6.01 32.93
N LEU A 10 0.47 7.24 32.76
CA LEU A 10 1.78 7.64 33.29
C LEU A 10 1.86 7.52 34.82
N ARG A 11 0.71 7.67 35.51
CA ARG A 11 0.58 7.52 36.96
C ARG A 11 0.28 6.09 37.42
N ASP A 12 -0.07 5.19 36.50
CA ASP A 12 -0.39 3.80 36.82
C ASP A 12 0.87 2.94 36.83
N LYS A 13 1.41 2.68 38.03
CA LYS A 13 2.56 1.79 38.24
C LYS A 13 2.36 0.38 37.65
N GLY A 14 1.12 -0.09 37.54
CA GLY A 14 0.81 -1.36 36.88
C GLY A 14 1.07 -1.35 35.37
N ALA A 15 0.99 -0.19 34.72
CA ALA A 15 1.17 -0.03 33.27
C ALA A 15 2.63 0.23 32.85
N TRP A 16 3.52 0.65 33.76
CA TRP A 16 4.88 1.08 33.41
C TRP A 16 5.69 0.05 32.64
N HIS A 17 5.59 -1.24 33.00
CA HIS A 17 6.28 -2.31 32.28
C HIS A 17 5.83 -2.46 30.81
N LEU A 18 4.61 -2.00 30.48
CA LEU A 18 4.11 -1.94 29.10
C LEU A 18 4.66 -0.69 28.40
N LEU A 19 4.68 0.45 29.09
CA LEU A 19 5.27 1.69 28.57
C LEU A 19 6.75 1.50 28.24
N ASP A 20 7.49 0.82 29.11
CA ASP A 20 8.90 0.49 28.90
C ASP A 20 9.11 -0.26 27.57
N ARG A 21 8.22 -1.19 27.21
CA ARG A 21 8.30 -1.89 25.92
C ARG A 21 7.93 -0.99 24.76
N LEU A 22 6.95 -0.11 24.94
CA LEU A 22 6.51 0.82 23.89
C LEU A 22 7.58 1.85 23.51
N VAL A 23 8.49 2.20 24.42
CA VAL A 23 9.63 3.09 24.13
C VAL A 23 10.43 2.61 22.92
N ASP A 24 10.60 1.29 22.75
CA ASP A 24 11.37 0.74 21.63
C ASP A 24 10.69 1.04 20.28
N CYS A 25 9.35 1.09 20.23
CA CYS A 25 8.62 1.46 19.01
C CYS A 25 8.88 2.92 18.58
N PHE A 26 9.15 3.82 19.52
CA PHE A 26 9.49 5.22 19.23
C PHE A 26 10.95 5.36 18.84
N LEU A 27 11.85 4.66 19.54
CA LEU A 27 13.28 4.65 19.24
C LEU A 27 13.62 4.06 17.88
N GLU A 28 12.87 3.04 17.47
CA GLU A 28 13.02 2.43 16.14
C GLU A 28 12.42 3.31 15.03
N GLU A 29 11.79 4.44 15.37
CA GLU A 29 11.05 5.33 14.46
C GLU A 29 9.86 4.63 13.78
N ARG A 30 9.34 3.56 14.41
CA ARG A 30 8.17 2.85 13.92
C ARG A 30 6.91 3.69 14.08
N HIS A 31 6.82 4.42 15.19
CA HIS A 31 5.74 5.34 15.50
C HIS A 31 6.29 6.68 15.99
N ALA A 32 5.49 7.72 15.85
CA ALA A 32 5.81 9.02 16.42
C ALA A 32 5.18 9.14 17.81
N TRP A 33 6.01 9.45 18.80
CA TRP A 33 5.54 9.83 20.12
C TRP A 33 5.01 11.28 20.05
N HIS A 34 3.74 11.46 20.42
CA HIS A 34 3.11 12.76 20.54
C HIS A 34 2.90 13.11 22.02
N PHE A 35 3.26 14.33 22.37
CA PHE A 35 3.00 14.93 23.67
C PHE A 35 2.76 16.42 23.46
N GLU A 36 1.85 17.00 24.23
CA GLU A 36 1.60 18.45 24.22
C GLU A 36 2.68 19.20 25.02
N ASP A 37 3.18 18.58 26.08
CA ASP A 37 4.14 19.16 27.01
C ASP A 37 5.19 18.10 27.42
N GLU A 38 6.46 18.36 27.08
CA GLU A 38 7.57 17.47 27.41
C GLU A 38 7.89 17.45 28.91
N GLU A 39 7.67 18.56 29.61
CA GLU A 39 7.96 18.67 31.04
C GLU A 39 7.01 17.79 31.84
N VAL A 40 5.75 17.67 31.40
CA VAL A 40 4.75 16.77 31.99
C VAL A 40 5.20 15.32 31.89
N LEU A 41 5.81 14.93 30.77
CA LEU A 41 6.30 13.58 30.58
C LEU A 41 7.55 13.31 31.44
N LEU A 42 8.52 14.24 31.42
CA LEU A 42 9.77 14.13 32.19
C LEU A 42 9.55 14.16 33.71
N SER A 43 8.51 14.87 34.18
CA SER A 43 8.12 14.92 35.58
C SER A 43 7.12 13.84 35.99
N SER A 44 6.76 12.93 35.09
CA SER A 44 5.78 11.88 35.37
C SER A 44 6.32 10.85 36.37
N PRO A 45 5.46 10.26 37.22
CA PRO A 45 5.87 9.22 38.17
C PRO A 45 6.61 8.04 37.52
N TRP A 46 6.24 7.68 36.29
CA TRP A 46 6.92 6.65 35.50
C TRP A 46 8.42 6.90 35.33
N LEU A 47 8.84 8.16 35.18
CA LEU A 47 10.25 8.52 34.99
C LEU A 47 10.93 9.05 36.27
N THR A 48 10.18 9.37 37.32
CA THR A 48 10.75 10.01 38.53
C THR A 48 10.68 9.16 39.79
N GLU A 49 9.82 8.15 39.89
CA GLU A 49 9.65 7.39 41.15
C GLU A 49 10.84 6.46 41.45
N GLU A 50 11.48 5.93 40.41
CA GLU A 50 12.66 5.05 40.54
C GLU A 50 13.82 5.60 39.69
N PRO A 51 14.41 6.77 40.06
CA PRO A 51 15.36 7.48 39.21
C PRO A 51 16.66 6.70 39.01
N GLU A 52 17.08 5.90 40.00
CA GLU A 52 18.28 5.06 39.89
C GLU A 52 18.07 3.75 39.12
N SER A 53 16.82 3.45 38.72
CA SER A 53 16.55 2.26 37.91
C SER A 53 17.19 2.39 36.53
N ARG A 54 17.80 1.31 36.07
CA ARG A 54 18.38 1.21 34.73
C ARG A 54 17.33 1.45 33.64
N THR A 55 16.09 0.99 33.86
CA THR A 55 15.00 1.15 32.89
C THR A 55 14.59 2.62 32.78
N THR A 56 14.47 3.32 33.92
CA THR A 56 14.20 4.77 33.96
C THR A 56 15.28 5.55 33.21
N HIS A 57 16.56 5.30 33.52
CA HIS A 57 17.68 5.93 32.81
C HIS A 57 17.59 5.72 31.30
N ARG A 58 17.32 4.48 30.86
CA ARG A 58 17.14 4.14 29.44
C ARG A 58 15.99 4.94 28.81
N ASN A 59 14.83 5.00 29.47
CA ASN A 59 13.65 5.68 28.94
C ASN A 59 13.83 7.21 28.88
N VAL A 60 14.47 7.80 29.89
CA VAL A 60 14.82 9.24 29.89
C VAL A 60 15.80 9.56 28.76
N GLU A 61 16.86 8.76 28.62
CA GLU A 61 17.83 8.93 27.52
C GLU A 61 17.14 8.75 26.15
N ALA A 62 16.23 7.78 26.04
CA ALA A 62 15.46 7.54 24.83
C ALA A 62 14.59 8.74 24.45
N LEU A 63 13.87 9.31 25.42
CA LEU A 63 13.05 10.50 25.22
C LEU A 63 13.89 11.71 24.82
N GLN A 64 15.03 11.95 25.49
CA GLN A 64 15.95 13.04 25.13
C GLN A 64 16.49 12.90 23.70
N LYS A 65 16.83 11.67 23.29
CA LYS A 65 17.25 11.39 21.90
C LYS A 65 16.11 11.64 20.92
N TYR A 66 14.89 11.21 21.26
CA TYR A 66 13.71 11.42 20.44
C TYR A 66 13.41 12.91 20.23
N LEU A 67 13.44 13.71 21.31
CA LEU A 67 13.28 15.17 21.29
C LEU A 67 14.35 15.84 20.41
N THR A 68 15.62 15.46 20.61
CA THR A 68 16.73 15.98 19.81
C THR A 68 16.58 15.63 18.33
N ALA A 69 16.05 14.45 18.01
CA ALA A 69 15.78 14.04 16.64
C ALA A 69 14.69 14.90 16.01
N ILE A 70 13.57 15.13 16.72
CA ILE A 70 12.47 16.00 16.26
C ILE A 70 12.96 17.41 15.90
N ASP A 71 13.82 18.00 16.72
CA ASP A 71 14.31 19.36 16.48
C ASP A 71 15.22 19.47 15.24
N ARG A 72 15.97 18.41 14.92
CA ARG A 72 16.92 18.40 13.80
C ARG A 72 16.25 18.04 12.49
N GLU A 73 15.47 16.97 12.51
CA GLU A 73 14.70 16.46 11.39
C GLU A 73 13.37 15.96 11.97
N PRO A 74 12.28 16.73 11.85
CA PRO A 74 11.01 16.28 12.37
C PRO A 74 10.73 14.90 11.76
N PRO A 75 10.43 13.86 12.58
CA PRO A 75 9.98 12.57 12.09
C PRO A 75 8.91 12.86 11.05
N SER A 76 8.80 12.07 9.99
CA SER A 76 7.82 12.32 8.95
C SER A 76 6.39 12.23 9.52
N HIS A 77 5.92 13.27 10.22
CA HIS A 77 4.62 13.35 10.87
C HIS A 77 3.52 13.34 9.81
N ARG A 78 3.90 13.60 8.55
CA ARG A 78 3.07 13.42 7.36
C ARG A 78 2.68 11.95 7.09
N ARG A 79 3.45 10.96 7.58
CA ARG A 79 3.17 9.53 7.33
C ARG A 79 2.09 8.97 8.24
N HIS A 80 2.09 9.39 9.50
CA HIS A 80 1.21 8.83 10.51
C HIS A 80 -0.12 9.56 10.55
N ARG A 81 -1.08 9.08 9.74
CA ARG A 81 -2.44 9.64 9.69
C ARG A 81 -3.30 9.19 10.88
N LEU A 82 -2.96 8.05 11.47
CA LEU A 82 -3.64 7.50 12.64
C LEU A 82 -3.09 8.12 13.92
N PHE A 83 -3.99 8.65 14.73
CA PHE A 83 -3.72 9.19 16.06
C PHE A 83 -4.31 8.26 17.12
N LEU A 84 -3.51 7.90 18.10
CA LEU A 84 -3.86 6.91 19.12
C LEU A 84 -3.54 7.49 20.50
N VAL A 85 -4.49 7.42 21.42
CA VAL A 85 -4.29 7.81 22.81
C VAL A 85 -4.27 6.55 23.66
N ILE A 86 -3.18 6.35 24.40
CA ILE A 86 -3.07 5.26 25.37
C ILE A 86 -3.63 5.77 26.70
N THR A 87 -4.82 5.29 27.06
CA THR A 87 -5.53 5.72 28.28
C THR A 87 -6.44 4.61 28.79
N ARG A 88 -6.68 4.60 30.10
CA ARG A 88 -7.71 3.77 30.74
C ARG A 88 -9.06 4.47 30.82
N ASP A 89 -9.16 5.75 30.44
CA ASP A 89 -10.42 6.48 30.40
C ASP A 89 -11.24 6.07 29.16
N PRO A 90 -12.38 5.38 29.33
CA PRO A 90 -13.20 4.94 28.21
C PRO A 90 -13.94 6.09 27.51
N SER A 91 -13.94 7.30 28.07
CA SER A 91 -14.58 8.47 27.48
C SER A 91 -13.71 9.16 26.41
N VAL A 92 -12.41 8.87 26.38
CA VAL A 92 -11.48 9.40 25.38
C VAL A 92 -11.74 8.72 24.03
N SER A 93 -12.19 9.50 23.05
CA SER A 93 -12.42 9.00 21.70
C SER A 93 -11.11 8.52 21.08
N GLY A 94 -11.09 7.29 20.56
CA GLY A 94 -9.86 6.66 20.05
C GLY A 94 -8.87 6.24 21.15
N GLY A 95 -9.27 6.34 22.42
CA GLY A 95 -8.50 5.85 23.56
C GLY A 95 -8.46 4.32 23.59
N ILE A 96 -7.27 3.76 23.79
CA ILE A 96 -7.09 2.32 24.03
C ILE A 96 -6.26 2.07 25.28
N PRO A 97 -6.52 0.97 26.01
CA PRO A 97 -5.78 0.67 27.23
C PRO A 97 -4.35 0.21 26.91
N PRO A 98 -3.39 0.36 27.85
CA PRO A 98 -1.98 0.02 27.65
C PRO A 98 -1.74 -1.41 27.15
N GLU A 99 -2.56 -2.36 27.59
CA GLU A 99 -2.46 -3.77 27.21
C GLU A 99 -2.78 -3.98 25.72
N THR A 100 -3.78 -3.26 25.21
CA THR A 100 -4.15 -3.26 23.79
C THR A 100 -3.13 -2.47 22.97
N ALA A 101 -2.66 -1.32 23.49
CA ALA A 101 -1.71 -0.48 22.78
C ALA A 101 -0.43 -1.22 22.44
N ARG A 102 0.06 -2.05 23.37
CA ARG A 102 1.19 -2.92 23.11
C ARG A 102 0.98 -3.80 21.87
N TYR A 103 -0.15 -4.49 21.80
CA TYR A 103 -0.45 -5.35 20.65
C TYR A 103 -0.56 -4.55 19.35
N VAL A 104 -1.27 -3.43 19.37
CA VAL A 104 -1.49 -2.60 18.17
C VAL A 104 -0.20 -1.98 17.63
N LEU A 105 0.68 -1.51 18.51
CA LEU A 105 1.93 -0.84 18.14
C LEU A 105 3.04 -1.85 17.77
N GLU A 106 3.11 -3.00 18.45
CA GLU A 106 4.10 -4.05 18.15
C GLU A 106 3.75 -4.88 16.89
N GLU A 107 2.46 -5.05 16.58
CA GLU A 107 2.00 -5.87 15.46
C GLU A 107 2.11 -5.15 14.12
N LYS A 108 2.47 -5.86 13.04
CA LYS A 108 2.68 -5.29 11.69
C LYS A 108 1.36 -4.97 10.97
N ALA A 109 1.44 -4.17 9.91
CA ALA A 109 0.31 -3.88 9.02
C ALA A 109 0.29 -4.82 7.83
N TYR A 110 -0.88 -5.01 7.24
CA TYR A 110 -1.11 -5.97 6.17
C TYR A 110 -1.67 -5.25 4.95
N VAL A 111 -0.95 -5.34 3.83
CA VAL A 111 -1.47 -5.01 2.51
C VAL A 111 -1.80 -6.31 1.82
N ILE A 112 -3.08 -6.70 1.87
CA ILE A 112 -3.58 -7.92 1.25
C ILE A 112 -3.66 -7.71 -0.26
N VAL A 113 -3.00 -8.58 -1.00
CA VAL A 113 -2.98 -8.58 -2.47
C VAL A 113 -3.33 -9.96 -3.01
N GLU A 114 -3.73 -10.06 -4.27
CA GLU A 114 -3.99 -11.35 -4.89
C GLU A 114 -2.71 -12.17 -5.04
N ASN A 115 -1.62 -11.54 -5.50
CA ASN A 115 -0.34 -12.18 -5.74
C ASN A 115 0.85 -11.33 -5.28
N SER A 116 1.40 -11.67 -4.11
CA SER A 116 2.59 -11.02 -3.55
C SER A 116 3.83 -10.99 -4.45
N GLY A 117 3.90 -11.84 -5.47
CA GLY A 117 4.94 -11.80 -6.50
C GLY A 117 4.75 -10.62 -7.45
N SER A 118 3.65 -10.61 -8.21
CA SER A 118 3.37 -9.57 -9.22
C SER A 118 2.99 -8.23 -8.58
N ASP A 119 2.00 -8.21 -7.69
CA ASP A 119 1.54 -7.00 -7.01
C ASP A 119 2.67 -6.43 -6.14
N GLY A 120 3.44 -7.30 -5.52
CA GLY A 120 4.58 -6.88 -4.71
C GLY A 120 5.72 -6.30 -5.55
N ALA A 121 5.98 -6.82 -6.75
CA ALA A 121 6.93 -6.22 -7.69
C ALA A 121 6.48 -4.82 -8.12
N PHE A 122 5.17 -4.65 -8.40
CA PHE A 122 4.58 -3.35 -8.71
C PHE A 122 4.76 -2.35 -7.55
N LEU A 123 4.30 -2.68 -6.35
CA LEU A 123 4.40 -1.79 -5.18
C LEU A 123 5.85 -1.39 -4.87
N LYS A 124 6.79 -2.35 -4.95
CA LYS A 124 8.23 -2.06 -4.77
C LYS A 124 8.78 -1.14 -5.85
N ALA A 125 8.37 -1.33 -7.10
CA ALA A 125 8.78 -0.44 -8.18
C ALA A 125 8.22 0.97 -7.99
N MET A 126 6.98 1.10 -7.54
CA MET A 126 6.35 2.40 -7.27
C MET A 126 7.03 3.13 -6.11
N MET A 127 7.29 2.44 -4.99
CA MET A 127 8.03 3.03 -3.86
C MET A 127 9.38 3.60 -4.31
N ARG A 128 10.13 2.84 -5.12
CA ARG A 128 11.41 3.30 -5.66
C ARG A 128 11.24 4.48 -6.61
N ALA A 129 10.29 4.40 -7.55
CA ALA A 129 10.08 5.44 -8.56
C ALA A 129 9.74 6.79 -7.93
N PHE A 130 8.98 6.80 -6.83
CA PHE A 130 8.52 8.01 -6.12
C PHE A 130 9.34 8.32 -4.84
N GLY A 131 10.53 7.75 -4.68
CA GLY A 131 11.44 8.05 -3.58
C GLY A 131 10.88 7.76 -2.18
N ARG A 132 10.01 6.75 -2.03
CA ARG A 132 9.43 6.32 -0.75
C ARG A 132 10.37 5.37 0.00
N ASP A 133 11.60 5.81 0.23
CA ASP A 133 12.68 4.98 0.81
C ASP A 133 12.33 4.47 2.21
N GLU A 134 11.68 5.30 3.01
CA GLU A 134 11.29 4.91 4.38
C GLU A 134 10.16 3.89 4.39
N LEU A 135 9.18 4.00 3.49
CA LEU A 135 8.16 2.96 3.35
C LEU A 135 8.80 1.62 2.92
N ALA A 136 9.81 1.68 2.04
CA ALA A 136 10.58 0.51 1.64
C ALA A 136 11.46 -0.04 2.78
N LYS A 137 12.02 0.81 3.65
CA LYS A 137 12.71 0.40 4.88
C LYS A 137 11.75 -0.25 5.86
N ALA A 138 10.56 0.31 6.07
CA ALA A 138 9.52 -0.24 6.92
C ALA A 138 9.09 -1.64 6.47
N LEU A 139 8.98 -1.87 5.14
CA LEU A 139 8.72 -3.20 4.58
C LEU A 139 9.85 -4.18 4.92
N LYS A 140 11.11 -3.75 4.76
CA LYS A 140 12.29 -4.58 5.11
C LYS A 140 12.37 -4.90 6.61
N ARG A 141 11.96 -3.96 7.47
CA ARG A 141 11.87 -4.10 8.92
C ARG A 141 10.62 -4.86 9.39
N GLN A 142 9.78 -5.32 8.46
CA GLN A 142 8.53 -6.04 8.73
C GLN A 142 7.51 -5.26 9.58
N TRP A 143 7.52 -3.93 9.51
CA TRP A 143 6.49 -3.09 10.14
C TRP A 143 5.15 -3.14 9.38
N TRP A 144 5.23 -3.51 8.11
CA TRP A 144 4.10 -3.95 7.30
C TRP A 144 4.55 -5.05 6.34
N GLU A 145 3.60 -5.78 5.77
CA GLU A 145 3.88 -6.80 4.76
C GLU A 145 2.89 -6.79 3.60
N ILE A 146 3.35 -7.37 2.48
CA ILE A 146 2.52 -7.66 1.31
C ILE A 146 2.00 -9.09 1.51
N ASP A 147 0.75 -9.20 1.93
CA ASP A 147 0.14 -10.45 2.35
C ASP A 147 -0.58 -11.11 1.16
N HIS A 148 -0.19 -12.33 0.84
CA HIS A 148 -0.71 -13.08 -0.31
C HIS A 148 -2.05 -13.72 0.06
N ALA A 149 -3.14 -13.28 -0.56
CA ALA A 149 -4.43 -13.94 -0.42
C ALA A 149 -4.65 -15.09 -1.41
N GLY A 150 -4.17 -14.94 -2.65
CA GLY A 150 -4.59 -15.77 -3.78
C GLY A 150 -5.71 -15.09 -4.57
N GLY A 151 -6.60 -15.85 -5.21
CA GLY A 151 -7.67 -15.28 -6.03
C GLY A 151 -8.72 -14.50 -5.22
N LYS A 152 -9.61 -13.78 -5.92
CA LYS A 152 -10.68 -12.91 -5.36
C LYS A 152 -11.43 -13.49 -4.15
N GLY A 153 -11.86 -14.74 -4.22
CA GLY A 153 -12.59 -15.40 -3.11
C GLY A 153 -11.76 -15.54 -1.82
N GLU A 154 -10.44 -15.56 -1.95
CA GLU A 154 -9.51 -15.77 -0.84
C GLU A 154 -9.16 -14.49 -0.09
N ILE A 155 -9.36 -13.32 -0.70
CA ILE A 155 -9.18 -12.02 -0.02
C ILE A 155 -10.09 -11.93 1.21
N LYS A 156 -11.40 -12.26 1.05
CA LYS A 156 -12.36 -12.24 2.17
C LYS A 156 -11.97 -13.23 3.27
N ARG A 157 -11.57 -14.45 2.89
CA ARG A 157 -11.13 -15.46 3.86
C ARG A 157 -9.92 -14.96 4.65
N ARG A 158 -8.92 -14.43 3.94
CA ARG A 158 -7.70 -13.92 4.56
C ARG A 158 -7.98 -12.76 5.51
N LEU A 159 -8.86 -11.85 5.13
CA LEU A 159 -9.29 -10.75 5.99
C LEU A 159 -9.90 -11.26 7.31
N ILE A 160 -10.80 -12.24 7.24
CA ILE A 160 -11.43 -12.85 8.42
C ILE A 160 -10.37 -13.52 9.32
N GLU A 161 -9.38 -14.21 8.74
CA GLU A 161 -8.27 -14.80 9.50
C GLU A 161 -7.47 -13.76 10.28
N LEU A 162 -7.20 -12.59 9.67
CA LEU A 162 -6.49 -11.49 10.36
C LEU A 162 -7.32 -10.94 11.51
N PHE A 163 -8.63 -10.76 11.34
CA PHE A 163 -9.51 -10.35 12.45
C PHE A 163 -9.55 -11.37 13.58
N GLN A 164 -9.60 -12.67 13.26
CA GLN A 164 -9.56 -13.73 14.26
C GLN A 164 -8.24 -13.75 15.04
N LYS A 165 -7.14 -13.29 14.42
CA LYS A 165 -5.86 -13.10 15.11
C LYS A 165 -5.81 -11.84 15.99
N GLY A 166 -6.82 -10.98 15.92
CA GLY A 166 -6.91 -9.72 16.67
C GLY A 166 -6.35 -8.52 15.92
N ILE A 167 -5.99 -8.64 14.64
CA ILE A 167 -5.40 -7.55 13.87
C ILE A 167 -6.43 -6.41 13.71
N PRO A 168 -6.11 -5.17 14.12
CA PRO A 168 -7.02 -4.04 13.96
C PRO A 168 -7.31 -3.77 12.49
N LYS A 169 -8.56 -3.42 12.16
CA LYS A 169 -8.98 -3.06 10.79
C LYS A 169 -8.17 -1.92 10.18
N ASP A 170 -7.74 -0.96 10.99
CA ASP A 170 -6.94 0.20 10.55
C ASP A 170 -5.48 -0.17 10.24
N ARG A 171 -5.08 -1.42 10.52
CA ARG A 171 -3.78 -2.01 10.14
C ARG A 171 -3.91 -2.91 8.90
N ILE A 172 -5.08 -2.96 8.27
CA ILE A 172 -5.35 -3.81 7.11
C ILE A 172 -5.79 -2.94 5.92
N LEU A 173 -5.15 -3.16 4.79
CA LEU A 173 -5.46 -2.55 3.51
C LEU A 173 -5.59 -3.65 2.46
N VAL A 174 -6.66 -3.64 1.68
CA VAL A 174 -6.80 -4.55 0.54
C VAL A 174 -6.42 -3.79 -0.73
N PHE A 175 -5.63 -4.40 -1.60
CA PHE A 175 -5.18 -3.83 -2.87
C PHE A 175 -5.43 -4.84 -3.99
N ALA A 176 -6.10 -4.43 -5.06
CA ALA A 176 -6.30 -5.29 -6.23
C ALA A 176 -6.38 -4.52 -7.55
N ASP A 177 -6.20 -5.29 -8.63
CA ASP A 177 -6.54 -4.94 -9.99
C ASP A 177 -8.03 -4.55 -10.10
N SER A 178 -8.36 -3.75 -11.11
CA SER A 178 -9.74 -3.30 -11.31
C SER A 178 -10.53 -4.17 -12.25
N ASP A 179 -9.87 -4.99 -13.06
CA ASP A 179 -10.47 -5.79 -14.14
C ASP A 179 -11.42 -4.97 -15.05
N ARG A 180 -11.20 -3.67 -15.14
CA ARG A 180 -12.01 -2.77 -15.96
C ARG A 180 -11.72 -3.01 -17.44
N MET A 181 -12.71 -3.52 -18.15
CA MET A 181 -12.64 -3.68 -19.60
C MET A 181 -12.77 -2.35 -20.36
N PHE A 182 -13.35 -1.33 -19.75
CA PHE A 182 -13.51 -0.01 -20.35
C PHE A 182 -13.71 1.06 -19.26
N PRO A 183 -13.62 2.36 -19.59
CA PRO A 183 -13.81 3.44 -18.63
C PRO A 183 -15.17 3.37 -17.95
N GLY A 184 -15.19 3.38 -16.62
CA GLY A 184 -16.42 3.27 -15.83
C GLY A 184 -17.02 1.86 -15.73
N HIS A 185 -16.36 0.83 -16.28
CA HIS A 185 -16.78 -0.56 -16.08
C HIS A 185 -16.80 -0.91 -14.59
N ARG A 186 -17.93 -1.45 -14.12
CA ARG A 186 -18.04 -2.04 -12.78
C ARG A 186 -17.78 -3.54 -12.88
N SER A 187 -16.54 -3.94 -12.66
CA SER A 187 -16.14 -5.35 -12.61
C SER A 187 -16.63 -6.01 -11.31
N GLU A 188 -16.67 -7.34 -11.28
CA GLU A 188 -16.84 -8.12 -10.06
C GLU A 188 -15.83 -7.76 -8.95
N THR A 189 -14.57 -7.42 -9.30
CA THR A 189 -13.52 -7.05 -8.33
C THR A 189 -13.85 -5.76 -7.60
N VAL A 190 -14.22 -4.72 -8.35
CA VAL A 190 -14.72 -3.44 -7.81
C VAL A 190 -15.89 -3.69 -6.86
N GLU A 191 -16.89 -4.48 -7.27
CA GLU A 191 -18.06 -4.76 -6.42
C GLU A 191 -17.70 -5.52 -5.15
N LEU A 192 -16.84 -6.53 -5.25
CA LEU A 192 -16.32 -7.30 -4.12
C LEU A 192 -15.59 -6.40 -3.11
N LEU A 193 -14.75 -5.49 -3.59
CA LEU A 193 -13.97 -4.60 -2.72
C LEU A 193 -14.83 -3.51 -2.08
N GLU A 194 -15.85 -3.01 -2.79
CA GLU A 194 -16.85 -2.12 -2.20
C GLU A 194 -17.65 -2.82 -1.08
N GLU A 195 -18.01 -4.09 -1.26
CA GLU A 195 -18.64 -4.92 -0.23
C GLU A 195 -17.71 -5.11 0.98
N ILE A 196 -16.45 -5.50 0.75
CA ILE A 196 -15.44 -5.68 1.82
C ILE A 196 -15.28 -4.38 2.62
N SER A 197 -15.17 -3.24 1.95
CA SER A 197 -15.01 -1.95 2.62
C SER A 197 -16.23 -1.59 3.45
N ARG A 198 -17.45 -1.85 2.94
CA ARG A 198 -18.70 -1.58 3.65
C ARG A 198 -18.88 -2.48 4.87
N ASP A 199 -18.65 -3.78 4.71
CA ASP A 199 -19.02 -4.79 5.71
C ASP A 199 -17.97 -4.92 6.81
N HIS A 200 -16.69 -4.69 6.48
CA HIS A 200 -15.58 -4.85 7.42
C HIS A 200 -14.91 -3.52 7.81
N GLN A 201 -15.30 -2.41 7.18
CA GLN A 201 -14.73 -1.08 7.44
C GLN A 201 -13.21 -1.03 7.29
N VAL A 202 -12.66 -1.83 6.38
CA VAL A 202 -11.24 -1.81 6.03
C VAL A 202 -10.98 -0.90 4.85
N GLY A 203 -9.75 -0.39 4.79
CA GLY A 203 -9.28 0.31 3.61
C GLY A 203 -9.22 -0.63 2.41
N VAL A 204 -9.80 -0.21 1.29
CA VAL A 204 -9.62 -0.90 -0.01
C VAL A 204 -9.05 0.06 -1.05
N ILE A 205 -8.14 -0.44 -1.88
CA ILE A 205 -7.59 0.24 -3.05
C ILE A 205 -7.90 -0.64 -4.26
N VAL A 206 -8.55 -0.02 -5.24
CA VAL A 206 -8.74 -0.61 -6.56
C VAL A 206 -7.99 0.27 -7.54
N LEU A 207 -7.19 -0.35 -8.41
CA LEU A 207 -6.48 0.39 -9.44
C LEU A 207 -7.45 1.12 -10.39
N HIS A 208 -7.00 2.22 -10.97
CA HIS A 208 -7.75 2.95 -11.98
C HIS A 208 -7.72 2.20 -13.31
N LYS A 209 -6.54 1.72 -13.69
CA LYS A 209 -6.33 0.89 -14.89
C LYS A 209 -6.74 -0.55 -14.62
N ARG A 210 -6.86 -1.35 -15.69
CA ARG A 210 -7.34 -2.73 -15.63
C ARG A 210 -6.51 -3.60 -14.67
N GLU A 211 -5.20 -3.65 -14.86
CA GLU A 211 -4.28 -4.46 -14.05
C GLU A 211 -2.94 -3.72 -13.82
N ILE A 212 -2.12 -4.19 -12.87
CA ILE A 212 -0.80 -3.62 -12.59
C ILE A 212 0.08 -3.52 -13.84
N GLU A 213 -0.03 -4.46 -14.78
CA GLU A 213 0.75 -4.42 -16.02
C GLU A 213 0.44 -3.20 -16.90
N ASN A 214 -0.76 -2.62 -16.82
CA ASN A 214 -1.10 -1.37 -17.54
C ASN A 214 -0.36 -0.14 -17.00
N TYR A 215 0.33 -0.28 -15.85
CA TYR A 215 1.21 0.74 -15.29
C TYR A 215 2.67 0.58 -15.73
N LEU A 216 3.01 -0.43 -16.54
CA LEU A 216 4.35 -0.54 -17.12
C LEU A 216 4.61 0.62 -18.09
N PRO A 217 5.65 1.44 -17.86
CA PRO A 217 6.00 2.49 -18.80
C PRO A 217 6.37 1.93 -20.16
N VAL A 218 6.08 2.70 -21.21
CA VAL A 218 6.44 2.35 -22.59
C VAL A 218 7.93 2.05 -22.75
N SER A 219 8.80 2.75 -22.02
CA SER A 219 10.25 2.51 -22.00
C SER A 219 10.60 1.13 -21.44
N ALA A 220 9.88 0.64 -20.44
CA ALA A 220 10.07 -0.71 -19.88
C ALA A 220 9.54 -1.78 -20.85
N LEU A 221 8.39 -1.54 -21.49
CA LEU A 221 7.81 -2.45 -22.48
C LEU A 221 8.69 -2.60 -23.73
N GLN A 222 9.52 -1.61 -24.06
CA GLN A 222 10.47 -1.71 -25.16
C GLN A 222 11.49 -2.84 -24.95
N ALA A 223 11.81 -3.16 -23.69
CA ALA A 223 12.71 -4.25 -23.34
C ALA A 223 12.06 -5.63 -23.48
N ALA A 224 10.74 -5.69 -23.69
CA ALA A 224 10.03 -6.94 -23.94
C ALA A 224 10.44 -7.54 -25.30
N ARG A 225 10.44 -8.86 -25.41
CA ARG A 225 10.83 -9.56 -26.65
C ARG A 225 9.74 -9.50 -27.74
N GLN A 226 8.55 -9.00 -27.42
CA GLN A 226 7.38 -8.93 -28.28
C GLN A 226 7.35 -7.63 -29.12
N LYS A 227 8.31 -7.47 -30.05
CA LYS A 227 8.48 -6.21 -30.82
C LYS A 227 7.23 -5.78 -31.62
N ASN A 228 6.48 -6.72 -32.19
CA ASN A 228 5.28 -6.41 -32.97
C ASN A 228 4.15 -5.93 -32.06
N THR A 229 3.91 -6.64 -30.95
CA THR A 229 2.94 -6.25 -29.92
C THR A 229 3.27 -4.88 -29.36
N TYR A 230 4.55 -4.63 -29.02
CA TYR A 230 5.01 -3.33 -28.56
C TYR A 230 4.66 -2.20 -29.56
N ARG A 231 5.00 -2.36 -30.85
CA ARG A 231 4.68 -1.36 -31.87
C ARG A 231 3.17 -1.13 -32.04
N ALA A 232 2.38 -2.20 -32.00
CA ALA A 232 0.92 -2.10 -32.07
C ALA A 232 0.34 -1.44 -30.81
N PHE A 233 0.89 -1.72 -29.64
CA PHE A 233 0.52 -1.11 -28.37
C PHE A 233 0.78 0.41 -28.36
N LEU A 234 1.87 0.87 -28.99
CA LEU A 234 2.12 2.30 -29.19
C LEU A 234 1.03 2.98 -30.03
N ALA A 235 0.33 2.24 -30.89
CA ALA A 235 -0.78 2.77 -31.66
C ALA A 235 -2.04 2.98 -30.82
N LEU A 236 -2.18 2.32 -29.66
CA LEU A 236 -3.30 2.55 -28.77
C LEU A 236 -3.29 3.98 -28.21
N SER A 237 -4.47 4.58 -28.06
CA SER A 237 -4.65 5.78 -27.24
C SER A 237 -4.32 5.48 -25.77
N VAL A 238 -4.09 6.51 -24.96
CA VAL A 238 -3.82 6.33 -23.52
C VAL A 238 -4.94 5.54 -22.84
N GLU A 239 -6.19 5.94 -23.06
CA GLU A 239 -7.37 5.27 -22.48
C GLU A 239 -7.50 3.81 -22.96
N GLN A 240 -7.19 3.52 -24.23
CA GLN A 240 -7.14 2.15 -24.73
C GLN A 240 -6.06 1.31 -24.02
N ARG A 241 -4.89 1.90 -23.74
CA ARG A 241 -3.81 1.21 -23.02
C ARG A 241 -4.18 0.89 -21.58
N ASP A 242 -5.01 1.71 -20.95
CA ASP A 242 -5.42 1.51 -19.55
C ASP A 242 -6.37 0.31 -19.37
N HIS A 243 -7.03 -0.12 -20.44
CA HIS A 243 -8.04 -1.20 -20.42
C HIS A 243 -7.68 -2.41 -21.28
N TYR A 244 -6.54 -2.36 -21.97
CA TYR A 244 -6.02 -3.47 -22.74
C TYR A 244 -5.53 -4.59 -21.81
N ASP A 245 -5.83 -5.84 -22.16
CA ASP A 245 -5.32 -7.02 -21.44
C ASP A 245 -3.83 -7.17 -21.74
N MET A 246 -2.95 -6.82 -20.80
CA MET A 246 -1.51 -6.86 -21.04
C MET A 246 -0.98 -8.28 -21.05
N LYS A 247 -1.62 -9.21 -20.34
CA LYS A 247 -1.21 -10.62 -20.26
C LYS A 247 -1.59 -11.38 -21.53
N SER A 248 -2.89 -11.40 -21.85
CA SER A 248 -3.47 -12.21 -22.93
C SER A 248 -3.73 -11.43 -24.21
N GLY A 249 -3.81 -10.11 -24.15
CA GLY A 249 -4.17 -9.28 -25.29
C GLY A 249 -5.55 -9.60 -25.85
N PHE A 250 -5.75 -9.35 -27.15
CA PHE A 250 -6.93 -9.84 -27.85
C PHE A 250 -6.84 -11.34 -28.12
N ILE A 251 -7.97 -12.03 -28.08
CA ILE A 251 -8.03 -13.46 -28.39
C ILE A 251 -8.20 -13.68 -29.89
N ARG A 252 -7.85 -14.87 -30.37
CA ARG A 252 -8.17 -15.31 -31.72
C ARG A 252 -9.36 -16.24 -31.69
N ASP A 253 -10.25 -16.08 -32.66
CA ASP A 253 -11.30 -17.04 -32.91
C ASP A 253 -10.69 -18.41 -33.23
N LYS A 254 -11.21 -19.48 -32.62
CA LYS A 254 -10.63 -20.82 -32.76
C LYS A 254 -10.83 -21.40 -34.17
N GLU A 255 -11.87 -20.99 -34.87
CA GLU A 255 -12.21 -21.53 -36.20
C GLU A 255 -11.63 -20.67 -37.33
N SER A 256 -11.77 -19.35 -37.23
CA SER A 256 -11.37 -18.41 -38.28
C SER A 256 -9.98 -17.81 -38.08
N GLU A 257 -9.33 -18.05 -36.93
CA GLU A 257 -8.05 -17.46 -36.49
C GLU A 257 -8.03 -15.92 -36.47
N ARG A 258 -9.20 -15.29 -36.64
CA ARG A 258 -9.35 -13.84 -36.69
C ARG A 258 -9.23 -13.25 -35.29
N PRO A 259 -8.60 -12.07 -35.14
CA PRO A 259 -8.58 -11.38 -33.86
C PRO A 259 -10.00 -10.97 -33.44
N ILE A 260 -10.35 -11.24 -32.19
CA ILE A 260 -11.60 -10.84 -31.55
C ILE A 260 -11.28 -9.78 -30.51
N ILE A 261 -11.88 -8.61 -30.67
CA ILE A 261 -12.00 -7.63 -29.61
C ILE A 261 -13.25 -8.03 -28.81
N PRO A 262 -13.17 -8.18 -27.47
CA PRO A 262 -14.34 -8.47 -26.65
C PRO A 262 -15.47 -7.49 -26.92
N LYS A 263 -16.72 -7.98 -26.93
CA LYS A 263 -17.89 -7.20 -27.32
C LYS A 263 -18.03 -5.94 -26.48
N GLU A 264 -17.75 -6.07 -25.19
CA GLU A 264 -17.75 -5.04 -24.17
C GLU A 264 -16.72 -3.93 -24.44
N GLN A 265 -15.66 -4.25 -25.18
CA GLN A 265 -14.57 -3.33 -25.51
C GLN A 265 -14.65 -2.77 -26.94
N GLU A 266 -15.64 -3.18 -27.75
CA GLU A 266 -15.70 -2.78 -29.17
C GLU A 266 -15.72 -1.27 -29.36
N ALA A 267 -16.50 -0.54 -28.54
CA ALA A 267 -16.58 0.92 -28.61
C ALA A 267 -15.23 1.57 -28.30
N LEU A 268 -14.54 1.11 -27.26
CA LEU A 268 -13.25 1.65 -26.85
C LEU A 268 -12.16 1.45 -27.92
N PHE A 269 -12.18 0.30 -28.62
CA PHE A 269 -11.17 -0.04 -29.63
C PHE A 269 -11.64 0.13 -31.08
N GLU A 270 -12.77 0.80 -31.33
CA GLU A 270 -13.32 1.01 -32.66
C GLU A 270 -12.30 1.65 -33.62
N SER A 271 -11.51 2.60 -33.10
CA SER A 271 -10.49 3.32 -33.89
C SER A 271 -9.39 2.40 -34.44
N LEU A 272 -9.16 1.22 -33.86
CA LEU A 272 -8.21 0.25 -34.39
C LEU A 272 -8.68 -0.40 -35.69
N ARG A 273 -10.00 -0.55 -35.88
CA ARG A 273 -10.56 -1.07 -37.13
C ARG A 273 -10.17 -0.18 -38.31
N LYS A 274 -10.03 1.12 -38.09
CA LYS A 274 -9.58 2.11 -39.08
C LYS A 274 -8.07 2.08 -39.34
N ARG A 275 -7.26 1.62 -38.37
CA ARG A 275 -5.79 1.52 -38.50
C ARG A 275 -5.30 0.27 -39.22
N GLY A 276 -6.18 -0.72 -39.38
CA GLY A 276 -5.93 -1.92 -40.16
C GLY A 276 -5.78 -3.17 -39.30
N ARG A 277 -6.17 -4.30 -39.88
CA ARG A 277 -6.24 -5.61 -39.20
C ARG A 277 -4.92 -6.05 -38.56
N HIS A 278 -3.80 -5.76 -39.21
CA HIS A 278 -2.46 -6.12 -38.74
C HIS A 278 -2.13 -5.55 -37.35
N VAL A 279 -2.68 -4.39 -36.97
CA VAL A 279 -2.49 -3.81 -35.63
C VAL A 279 -3.20 -4.67 -34.58
N ILE A 280 -4.45 -5.06 -34.86
CA ILE A 280 -5.25 -5.88 -33.95
C ILE A 280 -4.64 -7.29 -33.82
N GLU A 281 -4.18 -7.87 -34.93
CA GLU A 281 -3.49 -9.18 -34.93
C GLU A 281 -2.20 -9.18 -34.11
N ALA A 282 -1.44 -8.09 -34.13
CA ALA A 282 -0.22 -7.93 -33.35
C ALA A 282 -0.50 -7.72 -31.85
N LEU A 283 -1.70 -7.27 -31.49
CA LEU A 283 -2.19 -7.18 -30.12
C LEU A 283 -2.80 -8.50 -29.63
N CYS A 284 -2.83 -9.56 -30.43
CA CYS A 284 -3.22 -10.87 -29.92
C CYS A 284 -2.11 -11.50 -29.08
N GLY A 285 -2.48 -12.14 -27.97
CA GLY A 285 -1.53 -12.85 -27.09
C GLY A 285 -0.76 -11.95 -26.11
N GLY A 286 -0.99 -10.63 -26.14
CA GLY A 286 -0.45 -9.70 -25.15
C GLY A 286 1.08 -9.68 -25.06
N PHE A 287 1.57 -9.25 -23.91
CA PHE A 287 2.97 -9.30 -23.50
C PHE A 287 3.29 -10.56 -22.66
N GLY A 288 2.26 -11.33 -22.28
CA GLY A 288 2.34 -12.60 -21.56
C GLY A 288 2.22 -12.48 -20.03
N GLU A 289 1.96 -13.62 -19.38
CA GLU A 289 1.74 -13.81 -17.92
C GLU A 289 2.85 -13.31 -16.99
N HIS A 290 3.99 -12.92 -17.56
CA HIS A 290 5.18 -12.50 -16.81
C HIS A 290 5.61 -11.07 -17.16
N ALA A 291 4.76 -10.29 -17.83
CA ALA A 291 5.06 -8.91 -18.16
C ALA A 291 5.35 -8.06 -16.92
N TRP A 292 4.71 -8.34 -15.77
CA TRP A 292 5.00 -7.68 -14.48
C TRP A 292 6.48 -7.76 -14.06
N ARG A 293 7.26 -8.77 -14.51
CA ARG A 293 8.69 -8.87 -14.18
C ARG A 293 9.50 -7.68 -14.71
N LEU A 294 8.96 -6.94 -15.68
CA LEU A 294 9.58 -5.71 -16.18
C LEU A 294 9.68 -4.63 -15.08
N PHE A 295 8.85 -4.67 -14.03
CA PHE A 295 9.01 -3.79 -12.85
C PHE A 295 10.33 -4.01 -12.10
N GLU A 296 10.92 -5.20 -12.24
CA GLU A 296 12.15 -5.62 -11.56
C GLU A 296 13.40 -5.50 -12.44
N LEU A 297 13.24 -5.18 -13.72
CA LEU A 297 14.33 -5.16 -14.68
C LEU A 297 15.27 -3.97 -14.42
N LYS A 298 16.42 -4.22 -13.77
CA LYS A 298 17.36 -3.18 -13.31
C LYS A 298 17.78 -2.16 -14.39
N THR A 299 17.84 -2.55 -15.65
CA THR A 299 18.23 -1.67 -16.75
C THR A 299 17.12 -0.72 -17.22
N HIS A 300 15.86 -0.98 -16.85
CA HIS A 300 14.68 -0.22 -17.26
C HIS A 300 13.72 0.00 -16.10
N LEU A 301 14.25 0.23 -14.90
CA LEU A 301 13.41 0.51 -13.73
C LEU A 301 12.58 1.77 -13.99
N PRO A 302 11.27 1.75 -13.73
CA PRO A 302 10.45 2.95 -13.81
C PRO A 302 11.00 4.04 -12.89
N ASP A 303 11.17 5.24 -13.44
CA ASP A 303 11.40 6.46 -12.68
C ASP A 303 10.10 7.26 -12.56
N GLU A 304 10.13 8.31 -11.73
CA GLU A 304 8.96 9.16 -11.47
C GLU A 304 8.35 9.74 -12.76
N ASN A 305 9.18 10.25 -13.67
CA ASN A 305 8.73 10.87 -14.90
C ASN A 305 8.02 9.87 -15.81
N ALA A 306 8.60 8.68 -15.98
CA ALA A 306 8.01 7.59 -16.74
C ALA A 306 6.65 7.17 -16.14
N MET A 307 6.54 7.13 -14.82
CA MET A 307 5.28 6.83 -14.15
C MET A 307 4.23 7.93 -14.32
N ARG A 308 4.62 9.21 -14.20
CA ARG A 308 3.72 10.36 -14.43
C ARG A 308 3.16 10.38 -15.85
N LEU A 309 4.00 10.07 -16.85
CA LEU A 309 3.56 9.92 -18.24
C LEU A 309 2.66 8.70 -18.47
N THR A 310 2.81 7.67 -17.65
CA THR A 310 1.98 6.46 -17.74
C THR A 310 0.63 6.65 -17.07
N CYS A 311 0.53 7.47 -16.01
CA CYS A 311 -0.68 7.65 -15.20
C CYS A 311 -1.45 8.95 -15.54
N THR A 312 -1.40 9.42 -16.79
CA THR A 312 -2.00 10.72 -17.16
C THR A 312 -3.53 10.77 -17.06
N THR A 313 -4.21 9.62 -17.13
CA THR A 313 -5.66 9.48 -16.96
C THR A 313 -6.12 9.57 -15.51
N ASN A 314 -5.22 9.33 -14.56
CA ASN A 314 -5.43 9.53 -13.14
C ASN A 314 -4.15 10.03 -12.43
N PRO A 315 -3.78 11.31 -12.63
CA PRO A 315 -2.55 11.86 -12.05
C PRO A 315 -2.58 11.82 -10.52
N GLY A 316 -1.47 11.37 -9.90
CA GLY A 316 -1.35 11.29 -8.44
C GLY A 316 -1.88 10.00 -7.82
N GLU A 317 -2.41 9.07 -8.62
CA GLU A 317 -2.91 7.79 -8.12
C GLU A 317 -1.84 7.01 -7.35
N ILE A 318 -0.63 6.90 -7.91
CA ILE A 318 0.43 6.11 -7.29
C ILE A 318 0.83 6.71 -5.95
N GLU A 319 1.00 8.03 -5.88
CA GLU A 319 1.25 8.71 -4.61
C GLU A 319 0.12 8.45 -3.62
N ALA A 320 -1.15 8.55 -4.04
CA ALA A 320 -2.29 8.26 -3.17
C ALA A 320 -2.31 6.81 -2.65
N ILE A 321 -1.91 5.83 -3.48
CA ILE A 321 -1.75 4.43 -3.07
C ILE A 321 -0.67 4.32 -1.99
N LEU A 322 0.50 4.88 -2.25
CA LEU A 322 1.64 4.83 -1.34
C LEU A 322 1.33 5.55 -0.02
N ASP A 323 0.70 6.72 -0.07
CA ASP A 323 0.29 7.49 1.11
C ASP A 323 -0.73 6.73 1.97
N ARG A 324 -1.60 5.90 1.36
CA ARG A 324 -2.53 5.03 2.09
C ARG A 324 -1.82 3.86 2.76
N ILE A 325 -0.79 3.28 2.14
CA ILE A 325 0.04 2.26 2.78
C ILE A 325 0.84 2.88 3.93
N GLU A 326 1.45 4.06 3.71
CA GLU A 326 2.14 4.81 4.77
C GLU A 326 1.22 5.14 5.94
N GLY A 327 -0.05 5.47 5.66
CA GLY A 327 -1.06 5.75 6.67
C GLY A 327 -1.38 4.58 7.61
N LEU A 328 -1.04 3.34 7.24
CA LEU A 328 -1.15 2.19 8.13
C LEU A 328 -0.09 2.22 9.23
N LEU A 329 1.07 2.83 8.98
CA LEU A 329 2.26 2.80 9.84
C LEU A 329 2.17 3.77 11.01
#